data_AF-R3WXH9-F1
#
_entry.id   AF-R3WXH9-F1
#
_cell.length_a   1.000
_cell.length_b   1.000
_cell.length_c   1.000
_cell.angle_alpha   90.00
_cell.angle_beta   90.00
_cell.angle_gamma   90.00
#
_symmetry.space_group_name_H-M   'P 1'
#
loop_
_entity.id
_entity.type
_entity.pdbx_description
1 polymer ?
#
loop_
_entity_poly.entity_id
_entity_poly.type
_entity_poly.pdbx_seq_one_letter_code
_entity_poly.pdbx_strand_id
1 'polypeptide(L)'
;MAIDFYISEVKAQSAVAKQMAKEYIRFCNMLTDSVNTFMHAPLSSETYDSAKLYFSVVYPSLAKGFILACEALIEAHSKFPESFQSSVDTCDVIEEQIRAEIAQGQALLQNIAHAMAKEKEPNPRMQQRYLGVQSSVQKNEEKLQKLYEFNASSPNLFSEFETQLANLDAGLAEVEKGVAWNPVSGTFELSRMSLTWTKSIGKEWDKRQKKLGSFKHTEMQKNWKVYRMESDTREPNLN
;
A
#
# COMPACT_ATOMS: atom_id res chain seq x y z
N MET A 1 -9.37 2.28 -24.45
CA MET A 1 -8.91 3.32 -23.51
C MET A 1 -7.42 3.10 -23.39
N ALA A 2 -6.58 4.08 -23.72
CA ALA A 2 -5.12 3.95 -23.65
C ALA A 2 -4.66 3.97 -22.19
N ILE A 3 -3.58 3.26 -21.88
CA ILE A 3 -2.96 3.19 -20.55
C ILE A 3 -1.71 4.05 -20.56
N ASP A 4 -1.80 5.20 -19.90
CA ASP A 4 -0.66 6.10 -19.73
C ASP A 4 -0.26 6.13 -18.25
N PHE A 5 1.05 6.09 -17.99
CA PHE A 5 1.61 6.10 -16.66
C PHE A 5 2.69 7.18 -16.54
N TYR A 6 2.36 8.26 -15.84
CA TYR A 6 3.27 9.36 -15.54
C TYR A 6 3.81 9.19 -14.11
N ILE A 7 5.09 8.84 -13.99
CA ILE A 7 5.72 8.48 -12.71
C ILE A 7 5.69 9.65 -11.74
N SER A 8 5.95 10.87 -12.22
CA SER A 8 5.97 12.06 -11.39
C SER A 8 4.59 12.36 -10.81
N GLU A 9 3.54 12.27 -11.63
CA GLU A 9 2.15 12.47 -11.22
C GLU A 9 1.70 11.40 -10.23
N VAL A 10 1.94 10.13 -10.54
CA VAL A 10 1.58 9.01 -9.65
C VAL A 10 2.31 9.12 -8.31
N LYS A 11 3.59 9.51 -8.30
CA LYS A 11 4.33 9.75 -7.06
C LYS A 11 3.74 10.90 -6.26
N ALA A 12 3.33 11.99 -6.91
CA ALA A 12 2.67 13.12 -6.27
C ALA A 12 1.32 12.71 -5.67
N GLN A 13 0.47 12.02 -6.42
CA GLN A 13 -0.82 11.51 -5.95
C GLN A 13 -0.64 10.55 -4.76
N SER A 14 0.29 9.60 -4.86
CA SER A 14 0.63 8.71 -3.75
C SER A 14 1.16 9.46 -2.53
N ALA A 15 1.93 10.54 -2.71
CA ALA A 15 2.40 11.36 -1.60
C ALA A 15 1.24 12.07 -0.88
N VAL A 16 0.30 12.63 -1.63
CA VAL A 16 -0.91 13.27 -1.09
C VAL A 16 -1.77 12.27 -0.32
N ALA A 17 -2.06 11.10 -0.90
CA ALA A 17 -2.85 10.06 -0.25
C ALA A 17 -2.19 9.58 1.06
N LYS A 18 -0.87 9.37 1.04
CA LYS A 18 -0.11 9.01 2.24
C LYS A 18 -0.15 10.10 3.31
N GLN A 19 -0.08 11.37 2.92
CA GLN A 19 -0.15 12.48 3.85
C GLN A 19 -1.52 12.56 4.52
N MET A 20 -2.59 12.47 3.74
CA MET A 20 -3.97 12.42 4.24
C MET A 20 -4.16 11.26 5.24
N ALA A 21 -3.71 10.05 4.90
CA ALA A 21 -3.79 8.90 5.80
C ALA A 21 -3.03 9.11 7.12
N LYS A 22 -1.86 9.78 7.09
CA LYS A 22 -1.11 10.13 8.31
C LYS A 22 -1.84 11.16 9.16
N GLU A 23 -2.46 12.15 8.54
CA GLU A 23 -3.27 13.16 9.24
C GLU A 23 -4.48 12.52 9.92
N TYR A 24 -5.13 11.58 9.25
CA TYR A 24 -6.22 10.78 9.79
C TYR A 24 -5.79 9.91 10.97
N ILE A 25 -4.62 9.25 10.92
CA ILE A 25 -4.07 8.56 12.09
C ILE A 25 -3.85 9.53 13.25
N ARG A 26 -3.30 10.73 12.99
CA ARG A 26 -3.11 11.75 14.02
C ARG A 26 -4.44 12.19 14.63
N PHE A 27 -5.46 12.41 13.80
CA PHE A 27 -6.80 12.75 14.25
C PHE A 27 -7.42 11.64 15.12
N CYS A 28 -7.26 10.38 14.72
CA CYS A 28 -7.70 9.22 15.50
C CYS A 28 -7.03 9.18 16.88
N ASN A 29 -5.73 9.49 16.96
CA ASN A 29 -5.03 9.57 18.25
C ASN A 29 -5.57 10.73 19.13
N MET A 30 -5.86 11.89 18.56
CA MET A 30 -6.47 13.00 19.31
C MET A 30 -7.86 12.63 19.85
N LEU A 31 -8.67 11.95 19.05
CA LEU A 31 -9.96 11.43 19.49
C LEU A 31 -9.79 10.39 20.61
N THR A 32 -8.75 9.55 20.55
CA THR A 32 -8.42 8.59 21.61
C THR A 32 -8.11 9.31 22.92
N ASP A 33 -7.35 10.41 22.87
CA ASP A 33 -7.08 11.23 24.05
C ASP A 33 -8.35 11.90 24.61
N SER A 34 -9.25 12.37 23.73
CA SER A 34 -10.54 12.92 24.14
C SER A 34 -11.42 11.87 24.82
N VAL A 35 -11.48 10.65 24.28
CA VAL A 35 -12.21 9.54 24.89
C VAL A 35 -11.59 9.18 26.23
N ASN A 36 -10.26 9.07 26.32
CA ASN A 36 -9.57 8.85 27.59
C ASN A 36 -9.88 9.94 28.61
N THR A 37 -9.93 11.21 28.20
CA THR A 37 -10.31 12.33 29.08
C THR A 37 -11.73 12.16 29.62
N PHE A 38 -12.69 11.80 28.74
CA PHE A 38 -14.06 11.49 29.14
C PHE A 38 -14.12 10.32 30.14
N MET A 39 -13.35 9.26 29.91
CA MET A 39 -13.29 8.10 30.80
C MET A 39 -12.84 8.46 32.22
N HIS A 40 -11.92 9.42 32.37
CA HIS A 40 -11.38 9.87 33.66
C HIS A 40 -12.11 11.07 34.27
N ALA A 41 -13.11 11.63 33.59
CA ALA A 41 -13.88 12.74 34.12
C ALA A 41 -14.59 12.31 35.43
N PRO A 42 -14.67 13.19 36.45
CA PRO A 42 -15.32 12.91 37.73
C PRO A 42 -16.86 12.96 37.63
N LEU A 43 -17.41 12.46 36.52
CA LEU A 43 -18.82 12.30 36.26
C LEU A 43 -19.21 10.86 36.63
N SER A 44 -20.13 10.71 37.57
CA SER A 44 -20.66 9.41 37.97
C SER A 44 -22.17 9.52 38.15
N SER A 45 -22.87 8.70 37.39
CA SER A 45 -24.31 8.42 37.41
C SER A 45 -24.50 7.15 36.59
N GLU A 46 -25.64 6.47 36.70
CA GLU A 46 -25.89 5.26 35.89
C GLU A 46 -25.75 5.54 34.38
N THR A 47 -26.17 6.72 33.92
CA THR A 47 -25.99 7.18 32.54
C THR A 47 -24.51 7.37 32.18
N TYR A 48 -23.74 8.09 33.00
CA TYR A 48 -22.32 8.34 32.70
C TYR A 48 -21.47 7.08 32.81
N ASP A 49 -21.73 6.23 33.79
CA ASP A 49 -20.97 5.01 34.03
C ASP A 49 -21.24 3.98 32.92
N SER A 50 -22.49 3.85 32.45
CA SER A 50 -22.81 3.03 31.28
C SER A 50 -22.24 3.60 29.97
N ALA A 51 -22.23 4.92 29.79
CA ALA A 51 -21.58 5.56 28.64
C ALA A 51 -20.07 5.28 28.63
N LYS A 52 -19.39 5.43 29.77
CA LYS A 52 -17.96 5.08 29.92
C LYS A 52 -17.71 3.63 29.54
N LEU A 53 -18.53 2.69 30.03
CA LEU A 53 -18.41 1.28 29.65
C LEU A 53 -18.56 1.10 28.12
N TYR A 54 -19.57 1.71 27.51
CA TYR A 54 -19.78 1.65 26.06
C TYR A 54 -18.56 2.17 25.27
N PHE A 55 -18.08 3.37 25.59
CA PHE A 55 -16.94 3.98 24.89
C PHE A 55 -15.65 3.18 25.11
N SER A 56 -15.44 2.57 26.28
CA SER A 56 -14.26 1.74 26.55
C SER A 56 -14.16 0.48 25.68
N VAL A 57 -15.29 0.00 25.13
CA VAL A 57 -15.36 -1.21 24.29
C VAL A 57 -15.39 -0.85 22.81
N VAL A 58 -16.25 0.09 22.43
CA VAL A 58 -16.53 0.41 21.03
C VAL A 58 -15.42 1.24 20.41
N TYR A 59 -15.04 2.33 21.06
CA TYR A 59 -14.14 3.30 20.46
C TYR A 59 -12.74 2.73 20.20
N PRO A 60 -12.07 2.02 21.15
CA PRO A 60 -10.78 1.41 20.87
C PRO A 60 -10.80 0.43 19.69
N SER A 61 -11.92 -0.28 19.49
CA SER A 61 -12.08 -1.19 18.37
C SER A 61 -12.17 -0.42 17.03
N LEU A 62 -12.97 0.65 16.98
CA LEU A 62 -13.04 1.52 15.80
C LEU A 62 -11.70 2.21 15.49
N ALA A 63 -11.03 2.74 16.52
CA ALA A 63 -9.74 3.40 16.39
C ALA A 63 -8.68 2.46 15.77
N LYS A 64 -8.64 1.19 16.22
CA LYS A 64 -7.78 0.16 15.62
C LYS A 64 -8.11 -0.08 14.15
N GLY A 65 -9.39 -0.25 13.81
CA GLY A 65 -9.82 -0.47 12.42
C GLY A 65 -9.44 0.69 11.51
N PHE A 66 -9.65 1.91 11.99
CA PHE A 66 -9.30 3.14 11.28
C PHE A 66 -7.80 3.27 11.03
N ILE A 67 -6.98 2.99 12.05
CA ILE A 67 -5.51 2.98 11.92
C ILE A 67 -5.06 1.90 10.93
N LEU A 68 -5.63 0.69 10.99
CA LEU A 68 -5.29 -0.41 10.07
C LEU A 68 -5.59 -0.05 8.61
N ALA A 69 -6.76 0.57 8.34
CA ALA A 69 -7.11 1.04 7.01
C ALA A 69 -6.11 2.11 6.51
N CYS A 70 -5.79 3.10 7.35
CA CYS A 70 -4.82 4.13 6.97
C CYS A 70 -3.41 3.56 6.72
N GLU A 71 -2.94 2.62 7.56
CA GLU A 71 -1.64 1.96 7.39
C GLU A 71 -1.61 1.14 6.10
N ALA A 72 -2.66 0.38 5.80
CA ALA A 72 -2.78 -0.39 4.56
C ALA A 72 -2.80 0.52 3.32
N LEU A 73 -3.50 1.66 3.38
CA LEU A 73 -3.51 2.65 2.30
C LEU A 73 -2.11 3.23 2.05
N ILE A 74 -1.38 3.55 3.12
CA ILE A 74 0.00 4.05 3.02
C ILE A 74 0.92 3.00 2.38
N GLU A 75 0.79 1.73 2.77
CA GLU A 75 1.56 0.63 2.22
C GLU A 75 1.26 0.43 0.72
N ALA A 76 -0.02 0.45 0.32
CA ALA A 76 -0.43 0.33 -1.08
C ALA A 76 0.13 1.46 -1.95
N HIS A 77 -0.02 2.73 -1.51
CA HIS A 77 0.51 3.89 -2.24
C HIS A 77 2.04 3.99 -2.25
N SER A 78 2.73 3.30 -1.34
CA SER A 78 4.18 3.16 -1.39
C SER A 78 4.59 2.13 -2.45
N LYS A 79 3.92 0.97 -2.47
CA LYS A 79 4.20 -0.12 -3.41
C LYS A 79 3.78 0.17 -4.84
N PHE A 80 2.72 0.93 -5.07
CA PHE A 80 2.18 1.16 -6.42
C PHE A 80 3.22 1.72 -7.42
N PRO A 81 3.87 2.88 -7.16
CA PRO A 81 4.91 3.38 -8.07
C PRO A 81 6.15 2.48 -8.10
N GLU A 82 6.55 1.86 -6.99
CA GLU A 82 7.72 0.96 -6.94
C GLU A 82 7.49 -0.30 -7.79
N SER A 83 6.29 -0.88 -7.70
CA SER A 83 5.88 -2.06 -8.46
C SER A 83 5.87 -1.75 -9.96
N PHE A 84 5.33 -0.59 -10.36
CA PHE A 84 5.43 -0.14 -11.75
C PHE A 84 6.89 -0.04 -12.21
N GLN A 85 7.73 0.70 -11.47
CA GLN A 85 9.12 0.93 -11.86
C GLN A 85 9.96 -0.35 -11.91
N SER A 86 9.62 -1.35 -11.09
CA SER A 86 10.31 -2.65 -11.08
C SER A 86 9.86 -3.60 -12.18
N SER A 87 8.62 -3.48 -12.66
CA SER A 87 8.01 -4.45 -13.58
C SER A 87 7.90 -3.95 -15.01
N VAL A 88 7.63 -2.66 -15.22
CA VAL A 88 7.37 -2.04 -16.52
C VAL A 88 8.57 -1.22 -17.00
N ASP A 89 8.79 -0.05 -16.41
CA ASP A 89 9.88 0.87 -16.77
C ASP A 89 10.14 1.90 -15.64
N THR A 90 11.37 2.39 -15.57
CA THR A 90 11.77 3.47 -14.66
C THR A 90 11.34 4.87 -15.10
N CYS A 91 10.88 5.02 -16.35
CA CYS A 91 10.43 6.27 -16.97
C CYS A 91 8.92 6.27 -17.28
N ASP A 92 8.40 7.42 -17.68
CA ASP A 92 7.00 7.55 -18.11
C ASP A 92 6.72 6.65 -19.32
N VAL A 93 5.50 6.08 -19.34
CA VAL A 93 5.06 5.16 -20.38
C VAL A 93 3.73 5.64 -20.95
N ILE A 94 3.71 5.86 -22.26
CA ILE A 94 2.52 6.23 -23.03
C ILE A 94 2.25 5.10 -24.01
N GLU A 95 1.11 4.43 -23.87
CA GLU A 95 0.79 3.20 -24.64
C GLU A 95 0.88 3.46 -26.16
N GLU A 96 0.26 4.54 -26.62
CA GLU A 96 0.21 4.90 -28.03
C GLU A 96 1.59 5.20 -28.61
N GLN A 97 2.49 5.79 -27.82
CA GLN A 97 3.87 6.04 -28.27
C GLN A 97 4.60 4.72 -28.49
N ILE A 98 4.49 3.77 -27.56
CA ILE A 98 5.12 2.45 -27.70
C ILE A 98 4.55 1.71 -28.92
N ARG A 99 3.23 1.74 -29.12
CA ARG A 99 2.57 1.14 -30.29
C ARG A 99 3.06 1.75 -31.60
N ALA A 100 3.21 3.07 -31.65
CA ALA A 100 3.72 3.77 -32.83
C ALA A 100 5.18 3.38 -33.12
N GLU A 101 6.03 3.30 -32.09
CA GLU A 101 7.43 2.86 -32.23
C GLU A 101 7.54 1.41 -32.73
N ILE A 102 6.69 0.50 -32.24
CA ILE A 102 6.60 -0.88 -32.74
C ILE A 102 6.22 -0.90 -34.22
N ALA A 103 5.15 -0.20 -34.61
CA ALA A 103 4.69 -0.17 -35.99
C ALA A 103 5.74 0.41 -36.94
N GLN A 104 6.40 1.50 -36.55
CA GLN A 104 7.50 2.10 -37.32
C GLN A 104 8.70 1.15 -37.44
N GLY A 105 9.07 0.46 -36.35
CA GLY A 105 10.14 -0.53 -36.34
C GLY A 105 9.82 -1.73 -37.25
N GLN A 106 8.59 -2.23 -37.23
CA GLN A 106 8.14 -3.31 -38.12
C GLN A 106 8.19 -2.90 -39.60
N ALA A 107 7.74 -1.69 -39.94
CA ALA A 107 7.86 -1.15 -41.29
C ALA A 107 9.33 -1.03 -41.74
N LEU A 108 10.22 -0.60 -40.83
CA LEU A 108 11.65 -0.51 -41.10
C LEU A 108 12.27 -1.90 -41.32
N LEU A 109 11.89 -2.91 -40.54
CA LEU A 109 12.33 -4.29 -40.74
C LEU A 109 11.94 -4.82 -42.12
N GLN A 110 10.71 -4.58 -42.56
CA GLN A 110 10.26 -4.95 -43.91
C GLN A 110 11.09 -4.26 -45.00
N ASN A 111 11.37 -2.96 -44.83
CA ASN A 111 12.19 -2.21 -45.77
C ASN A 111 13.65 -2.73 -45.83
N ILE A 112 14.26 -3.03 -44.69
CA ILE A 112 15.62 -3.60 -44.64
C ILE A 112 15.65 -5.00 -45.25
N ALA A 113 14.65 -5.85 -44.94
CA ALA A 113 14.55 -7.19 -45.52
C ALA A 113 14.42 -7.15 -47.05
N HIS A 114 13.59 -6.24 -47.58
CA HIS A 114 13.45 -6.05 -49.03
C HIS A 114 14.73 -5.53 -49.69
N ALA A 115 15.48 -4.66 -49.02
CA ALA A 115 16.77 -4.18 -49.49
C ALA A 115 17.82 -5.30 -49.54
N MET A 116 17.93 -6.10 -48.47
CA MET A 116 18.84 -7.24 -48.40
C MET A 116 18.54 -8.29 -49.47
N ALA A 117 17.25 -8.54 -49.78
CA ALA A 117 16.84 -9.48 -50.82
C ALA A 117 17.28 -9.06 -52.25
N LYS A 118 17.63 -7.79 -52.46
CA LYS A 118 18.09 -7.25 -53.74
C LYS A 118 19.61 -7.20 -53.86
N GLU A 119 20.34 -7.39 -52.76
CA GLU A 119 21.81 -7.38 -52.79
C GLU A 119 22.34 -8.71 -53.37
N LYS A 120 23.39 -8.61 -54.18
CA LYS A 120 24.05 -9.78 -54.80
C LYS A 120 25.00 -10.49 -53.84
N GLU A 121 25.52 -9.77 -52.86
CA GLU A 121 26.44 -10.27 -51.83
C GLU A 121 25.91 -9.90 -50.44
N PRO A 122 26.12 -10.73 -49.41
CA PRO A 122 25.71 -10.41 -48.05
C PRO A 122 26.33 -9.10 -47.55
N ASN A 123 25.51 -8.20 -46.99
CA ASN A 123 25.95 -6.95 -46.38
C ASN A 123 25.86 -7.02 -44.84
N PRO A 124 26.98 -7.26 -44.13
CA PRO A 124 26.98 -7.40 -42.67
C PRO A 124 26.43 -6.18 -41.94
N ARG A 125 26.59 -4.97 -42.50
CA ARG A 125 26.07 -3.74 -41.88
C ARG A 125 24.55 -3.68 -41.93
N MET A 126 23.92 -4.09 -43.02
CA MET A 126 22.46 -4.18 -43.10
C MET A 126 21.92 -5.24 -42.16
N GLN A 127 22.61 -6.39 -42.04
CA GLN A 127 22.23 -7.45 -41.12
C GLN A 127 22.31 -6.98 -39.66
N GLN A 128 23.38 -6.27 -39.27
CA GLN A 128 23.49 -5.68 -37.93
C GLN A 128 22.38 -4.66 -37.66
N ARG A 129 22.04 -3.81 -38.65
CA ARG A 129 20.94 -2.86 -38.53
C ARG A 129 19.60 -3.57 -38.36
N TYR A 130 19.34 -4.63 -39.14
CA TYR A 130 18.14 -5.44 -39.02
C TYR A 130 17.99 -6.01 -37.60
N LEU A 131 19.05 -6.64 -37.07
CA LEU A 131 19.05 -7.20 -35.72
C LEU A 131 18.85 -6.13 -34.64
N GLY A 132 19.44 -4.94 -34.81
CA GLY A 132 19.24 -3.81 -33.90
C GLY A 132 17.79 -3.32 -33.85
N VAL A 133 17.15 -3.16 -35.02
CA VAL A 133 15.73 -2.77 -35.10
C VAL A 133 14.85 -3.88 -34.54
N GLN A 134 15.13 -5.14 -34.86
CA GLN A 134 14.37 -6.29 -34.36
C GLN A 134 14.42 -6.37 -32.84
N SER A 135 15.59 -6.19 -32.24
CA SER A 135 15.75 -6.14 -30.78
C SER A 135 14.98 -4.97 -30.15
N SER A 136 14.96 -3.80 -30.81
CA SER A 136 14.20 -2.65 -30.33
C SER A 136 12.69 -2.89 -30.36
N VAL A 137 12.18 -3.47 -31.45
CA VAL A 137 10.76 -3.85 -31.58
C VAL A 137 10.37 -4.84 -30.48
N GLN A 138 11.17 -5.89 -30.30
CA GLN A 138 10.92 -6.89 -29.25
C GLN A 138 10.90 -6.28 -27.85
N LYS A 139 11.85 -5.40 -27.51
CA LYS A 139 11.86 -4.72 -26.21
C LYS A 139 10.61 -3.85 -25.98
N ASN A 140 10.13 -3.18 -27.02
CA ASN A 140 8.91 -2.38 -26.92
C ASN A 140 7.65 -3.26 -26.80
N GLU A 141 7.59 -4.39 -27.49
CA GLU A 141 6.52 -5.38 -27.34
C GLU A 141 6.51 -5.97 -25.91
N GLU A 142 7.68 -6.32 -25.36
CA GLU A 142 7.81 -6.79 -23.97
C GLU A 142 7.39 -5.71 -22.96
N LYS A 143 7.77 -4.45 -23.18
CA LYS A 143 7.35 -3.33 -22.34
C LYS A 143 5.83 -3.12 -22.38
N LEU A 144 5.24 -3.18 -23.57
CA LEU A 144 3.79 -3.05 -23.77
C LEU A 144 3.03 -4.17 -23.03
N GLN A 145 3.52 -5.41 -23.13
CA GLN A 145 2.94 -6.54 -22.42
C GLN A 145 3.01 -6.35 -20.90
N LYS A 146 4.16 -5.94 -20.37
CA LYS A 146 4.35 -5.63 -18.94
C LYS A 146 3.41 -4.51 -18.46
N LEU A 147 3.19 -3.48 -19.28
CA LEU A 147 2.24 -2.41 -18.97
C LEU A 147 0.82 -2.97 -18.78
N TYR A 148 0.37 -3.88 -19.66
CA TYR A 148 -0.95 -4.52 -19.51
C TYR A 148 -1.04 -5.42 -18.29
N GLU A 149 -0.01 -6.23 -18.03
CA GLU A 149 0.04 -7.09 -16.86
C GLU A 149 0.03 -6.28 -15.56
N PHE A 150 0.79 -5.18 -15.51
CA PHE A 150 0.76 -4.26 -14.39
C PHE A 150 -0.63 -3.63 -14.22
N ASN A 151 -1.24 -3.12 -15.29
CA ASN A 151 -2.58 -2.54 -15.23
C ASN A 151 -3.62 -3.54 -14.71
N ALA A 152 -3.55 -4.80 -15.15
CA ALA A 152 -4.46 -5.86 -14.71
C ALA A 152 -4.24 -6.29 -13.25
N SER A 153 -2.99 -6.26 -12.77
CA SER A 153 -2.63 -6.77 -11.44
C SER A 153 -2.53 -5.70 -10.35
N SER A 154 -2.29 -4.44 -10.72
CA SER A 154 -2.04 -3.35 -9.77
C SER A 154 -3.19 -3.04 -8.80
N PRO A 155 -4.49 -3.25 -9.12
CA PRO A 155 -5.56 -3.09 -8.12
C PRO A 155 -5.39 -4.01 -6.91
N ASN A 156 -4.75 -5.18 -7.08
CA ASN A 156 -4.52 -6.12 -5.97
C ASN A 156 -3.58 -5.55 -4.89
N LEU A 157 -2.79 -4.53 -5.21
CA LEU A 157 -1.96 -3.82 -4.23
C LEU A 157 -2.80 -3.13 -3.14
N PHE A 158 -4.08 -2.85 -3.41
CA PHE A 158 -5.02 -2.20 -2.50
C PHE A 158 -5.98 -3.18 -1.80
N SER A 159 -5.89 -4.48 -2.06
CA SER A 159 -6.79 -5.51 -1.50
C SER A 159 -6.83 -5.52 0.04
N GLU A 160 -5.68 -5.31 0.67
CA GLU A 160 -5.59 -5.21 2.13
C GLU A 160 -6.32 -3.96 2.64
N PHE A 161 -6.16 -2.82 1.97
CA PHE A 161 -6.87 -1.59 2.31
C PHE A 161 -8.39 -1.78 2.25
N GLU A 162 -8.90 -2.35 1.16
CA GLU A 162 -10.33 -2.65 1.00
C GLU A 162 -10.85 -3.59 2.09
N THR A 163 -10.05 -4.59 2.46
CA THR A 163 -10.42 -5.52 3.55
C THR A 163 -10.51 -4.81 4.90
N GLN A 164 -9.55 -3.93 5.22
CA GLN A 164 -9.57 -3.18 6.47
C GLN A 164 -10.67 -2.11 6.48
N LEU A 165 -10.95 -1.49 5.34
CA LEU A 165 -12.06 -0.55 5.19
C LEU A 165 -13.41 -1.24 5.42
N ALA A 166 -13.64 -2.40 4.80
CA ALA A 166 -14.86 -3.18 5.02
C ALA A 166 -15.04 -3.61 6.49
N ASN A 167 -13.95 -3.97 7.18
CA ASN A 167 -13.99 -4.28 8.62
C ASN A 167 -14.37 -3.05 9.46
N LEU A 168 -13.85 -1.87 9.13
CA LEU A 168 -14.19 -0.61 9.78
C LEU A 168 -15.66 -0.23 9.52
N ASP A 169 -16.11 -0.29 8.27
CA ASP A 169 -17.47 0.04 7.86
C ASP A 169 -18.50 -0.84 8.57
N ALA A 170 -18.21 -2.14 8.74
CA ALA A 170 -19.07 -3.02 9.52
C ALA A 170 -19.23 -2.56 10.99
N GLY A 171 -18.16 -2.02 11.59
CA GLY A 171 -18.21 -1.45 12.93
C GLY A 171 -18.96 -0.13 13.00
N LEU A 172 -18.74 0.77 12.04
CA LEU A 172 -19.45 2.04 11.94
C LEU A 172 -20.96 1.82 11.73
N ALA A 173 -21.34 0.94 10.81
CA ALA A 173 -22.73 0.61 10.54
C ALA A 173 -23.44 0.03 11.78
N GLU A 174 -22.74 -0.73 12.63
CA GLU A 174 -23.30 -1.24 13.88
C GLU A 174 -23.51 -0.13 14.91
N VAL A 175 -22.57 0.83 15.01
CA VAL A 175 -22.69 1.99 15.90
C VAL A 175 -23.80 2.92 15.45
N GLU A 176 -23.95 3.15 14.15
CA GLU A 176 -24.99 4.01 13.55
C GLU A 176 -26.41 3.52 13.81
N LYS A 177 -26.61 2.21 14.05
CA LYS A 177 -27.93 1.69 14.46
C LYS A 177 -28.42 2.29 15.79
N GLY A 178 -27.51 2.79 16.63
CA GLY A 178 -27.85 3.45 17.90
C GLY A 178 -28.52 2.53 18.95
N VAL A 179 -28.57 1.22 18.70
CA VAL A 179 -29.31 0.25 19.53
C VAL A 179 -28.75 0.09 20.95
N ALA A 180 -27.49 0.48 21.16
CA ALA A 180 -26.86 0.47 22.48
C ALA A 180 -27.52 1.47 23.45
N TRP A 181 -28.13 2.55 22.98
CA TRP A 181 -28.82 3.51 23.86
C TRP A 181 -30.21 3.00 24.24
N ASN A 182 -30.49 2.91 25.54
CA ASN A 182 -31.81 2.62 26.07
C ASN A 182 -32.48 3.90 26.58
N PRO A 183 -33.51 4.42 25.89
CA PRO A 183 -34.20 5.63 26.31
C PRO A 183 -35.07 5.43 27.55
N VAL A 184 -35.44 4.19 27.89
CA VAL A 184 -36.28 3.88 29.06
C VAL A 184 -35.48 3.96 30.35
N SER A 185 -34.29 3.38 30.36
CA SER A 185 -33.36 3.45 31.51
C SER A 185 -32.46 4.69 31.48
N GLY A 186 -32.32 5.35 30.33
CA GLY A 186 -31.36 6.44 30.15
C GLY A 186 -29.91 5.97 30.24
N THR A 187 -29.62 4.74 29.81
CA THR A 187 -28.30 4.11 29.91
C THR A 187 -27.88 3.44 28.61
N PHE A 188 -26.58 3.15 28.49
CA PHE A 188 -26.05 2.32 27.41
C PHE A 188 -26.02 0.83 27.81
N GLU A 189 -26.43 -0.04 26.90
CA GLU A 189 -26.48 -1.49 27.08
C GLU A 189 -25.77 -2.19 25.92
N LEU A 190 -24.55 -2.69 26.17
CA LEU A 190 -23.74 -3.40 25.17
C LEU A 190 -24.40 -4.70 24.68
N SER A 191 -25.27 -5.31 25.47
CA SER A 191 -26.02 -6.52 25.09
C SER A 191 -26.99 -6.28 23.92
N ARG A 192 -27.38 -5.03 23.66
CA ARG A 192 -28.30 -4.65 22.59
C ARG A 192 -27.61 -4.42 21.24
N MET A 193 -26.27 -4.36 21.23
CA MET A 193 -25.48 -4.21 20.01
C MET A 193 -24.67 -5.48 19.72
N SER A 194 -24.40 -5.72 18.44
CA SER A 194 -23.46 -6.76 18.04
C SER A 194 -22.03 -6.27 18.23
N LEU A 195 -21.17 -7.09 18.84
CA LEU A 195 -19.73 -6.84 18.95
C LEU A 195 -18.92 -7.79 18.06
N THR A 196 -19.55 -8.52 17.13
CA THR A 196 -18.85 -9.49 16.28
C THR A 196 -17.81 -8.84 15.37
N TRP A 197 -18.06 -7.63 14.89
CA TRP A 197 -17.15 -6.83 14.05
C TRP A 197 -15.81 -6.53 14.74
N THR A 198 -15.80 -6.41 16.07
CA THR A 198 -14.57 -6.17 16.85
C THR A 198 -13.55 -7.29 16.72
N LYS A 199 -14.01 -8.53 16.46
CA LYS A 199 -13.14 -9.71 16.34
C LYS A 199 -12.27 -9.66 15.09
N SER A 200 -12.84 -9.24 13.96
CA SER A 200 -12.09 -9.11 12.69
C SER A 200 -10.98 -8.07 12.83
N ILE A 201 -11.33 -6.88 13.32
CA ILE A 201 -10.36 -5.81 13.58
C ILE A 201 -9.30 -6.25 14.61
N GLY A 202 -9.72 -6.90 15.70
CA GLY A 202 -8.81 -7.37 16.74
C GLY A 202 -7.78 -8.38 16.21
N LYS A 203 -8.21 -9.32 15.36
CA LYS A 203 -7.33 -10.29 14.72
C LYS A 203 -6.26 -9.62 13.85
N GLU A 204 -6.65 -8.65 13.03
CA GLU A 204 -5.73 -7.92 12.16
C GLU A 204 -4.79 -7.02 12.97
N TRP A 205 -5.30 -6.42 14.05
CA TRP A 205 -4.49 -5.66 15.00
C TRP A 205 -3.42 -6.54 15.66
N ASP A 206 -3.76 -7.75 16.10
CA ASP A 206 -2.80 -8.67 16.71
C ASP A 206 -1.71 -9.09 15.72
N LYS A 207 -2.07 -9.31 14.45
CA LYS A 207 -1.08 -9.57 13.38
C LYS A 207 -0.14 -8.37 13.20
N ARG A 208 -0.68 -7.15 13.16
CA ARG A 208 0.11 -5.92 13.10
C ARG A 208 1.08 -5.82 14.27
N GLN A 209 0.64 -6.09 15.50
CA GLN A 209 1.51 -6.08 16.69
C GLN A 209 2.64 -7.11 16.59
N LYS A 210 2.35 -8.33 16.11
CA LYS A 210 3.37 -9.37 15.88
C LYS A 210 4.41 -8.94 14.84
N LYS A 211 3.99 -8.31 13.72
CA LYS A 211 4.89 -7.78 12.68
C LYS A 211 5.81 -6.69 13.22
N LEU A 212 5.29 -5.79 14.06
CA LEU A 212 6.09 -4.74 14.71
C LEU A 212 7.07 -5.31 15.75
N GLY A 213 6.63 -6.29 16.54
CA GLY A 213 7.48 -6.96 17.52
C GLY A 213 8.64 -7.72 16.88
N SER A 214 8.38 -8.46 15.79
CA SER A 214 9.43 -9.19 15.06
C SER A 214 10.43 -8.23 14.41
N PHE A 215 9.96 -7.14 13.82
CA PHE A 215 10.83 -6.11 13.25
C PHE A 215 11.77 -5.51 14.30
N LYS A 216 11.24 -5.09 15.44
CA LYS A 216 12.05 -4.56 16.57
C LYS A 216 13.08 -5.58 17.04
N HIS A 217 12.70 -6.85 17.15
CA HIS A 217 13.62 -7.92 17.55
C HIS A 217 14.76 -8.11 16.54
N THR A 218 14.46 -8.13 15.24
CA THR A 218 15.48 -8.22 14.18
C THR A 218 16.41 -7.02 14.17
N GLU A 219 15.88 -5.81 14.36
CA GLU A 219 16.67 -4.58 14.42
C GLU A 219 17.62 -4.56 15.63
N MET A 220 17.14 -4.99 16.80
CA MET A 220 17.98 -5.20 17.99
C MET A 220 19.09 -6.21 17.73
N GLN A 221 18.81 -7.33 17.05
CA GLN A 221 19.84 -8.32 16.71
C GLN A 221 20.90 -7.77 15.74
N LYS A 222 20.50 -6.96 14.75
CA LYS A 222 21.44 -6.30 13.84
C LYS A 222 22.35 -5.33 14.59
N ASN A 223 21.77 -4.48 15.44
CA ASN A 223 22.52 -3.52 16.25
C ASN A 223 23.49 -4.22 17.22
N TRP A 224 23.06 -5.33 17.84
CA TRP A 224 23.93 -6.15 18.69
C TRP A 224 25.12 -6.75 17.92
N LYS A 225 24.91 -7.23 16.69
CA LYS A 225 26.00 -7.76 15.86
C LYS A 225 26.99 -6.68 15.46
N VAL A 226 26.53 -5.46 15.14
CA VAL A 226 27.40 -4.31 14.85
C VAL A 226 28.22 -3.95 16.08
N TYR A 227 27.58 -3.84 17.26
CA TYR A 227 28.27 -3.55 18.52
C TYR A 227 29.36 -4.60 18.84
N ARG A 228 29.08 -5.90 18.60
CA ARG A 228 30.05 -6.98 18.78
C ARG A 228 31.23 -6.88 17.79
N MET A 229 30.97 -6.59 16.52
CA MET A 229 32.05 -6.40 15.54
C MET A 229 32.92 -5.18 15.88
N GLU A 230 32.34 -4.12 16.42
CA GLU A 230 33.06 -2.93 16.88
C GLU A 230 33.82 -3.15 18.19
N SER A 231 33.40 -4.09 19.05
CA SER A 231 34.16 -4.48 20.25
C SER A 231 35.32 -5.42 19.93
N ASP A 232 35.12 -6.39 19.04
CA ASP A 232 36.15 -7.38 18.65
C ASP A 232 37.28 -6.73 17.82
N THR A 233 37.03 -5.59 17.18
CA THR A 233 38.04 -4.79 16.46
C THR A 233 38.82 -3.84 17.37
N ARG A 234 38.44 -3.70 18.65
CA ARG A 234 39.06 -2.81 19.64
C ARG A 234 39.87 -3.53 20.71
N GLU A 235 40.07 -4.84 20.63
CA GLU A 235 41.07 -5.50 21.49
C GLU A 235 42.48 -5.01 21.09
N PRO A 236 43.20 -4.30 21.97
CA PRO A 236 44.58 -3.93 21.70
C PRO A 236 45.45 -5.18 21.82
N ASN A 237 46.31 -5.42 20.83
CA ASN A 237 47.48 -6.29 21.00
C ASN A 237 48.27 -5.81 22.23
N LEU A 238 48.03 -6.46 23.37
CA LEU A 238 48.84 -6.34 24.57
C LEU A 238 50.11 -7.19 24.33
N ASN A 239 51.13 -6.55 23.77
CA ASN A 239 52.52 -6.95 23.94
C ASN A 239 53.05 -6.37 25.25
#